data_AF-A0AAD8HWE8-F1
#
_entry.id   AF-A0AAD8HWE8-F1
#
_cell.length_a   1.000
_cell.length_b   1.000
_cell.length_c   1.000
_cell.angle_alpha   90.00
_cell.angle_beta   90.00
_cell.angle_gamma   90.00
#
_symmetry.space_group_name_H-M   'P 1'
#
loop_
_entity.id
_entity.type
_entity.pdbx_description
1 polymer ?
#
loop_
_entity_poly.entity_id
_entity_poly.type
_entity_poly.pdbx_seq_one_letter_code
_entity_poly.pdbx_strand_id
1 'polypeptide(L)'
;MVCGDVNASWCYYCVFKCFISPVIVIAVAFRFPGTDLIAYSASSACTFYNPDLELQDVDLGFAIGNGLTDPAIQYKPYTDYASDHNLITKTDYENINTMIPEYEKDIQLYGNYYSVIYLDSFAKDIMLHINAYTCYFAVSATIAKFLNLPSVKEALGVHTGGVSCSKTVYSAMQEDWMKDLEVGFPALLEDEVKVMIYAGEYNLICNWLGNSRWVHAMKWSGQKNFARAPTVPFSVAVEDRKHNHKTSIYFILRKRHQDQ
;
A
#
# COMPACT_ATOMS: atom_id res chain seq x y z
N MET A 1 23.30 -0.06 15.65
CA MET A 1 23.16 -1.53 15.77
C MET A 1 23.76 -2.09 14.51
N VAL A 2 24.97 -2.64 14.59
CA VAL A 2 25.69 -3.19 13.43
C VAL A 2 25.00 -4.53 13.11
N CYS A 3 24.40 -4.66 11.92
CA CYS A 3 23.89 -5.93 11.44
C CYS A 3 25.06 -6.91 11.40
N GLY A 4 25.02 -7.93 12.26
CA GLY A 4 26.05 -8.96 12.33
C GLY A 4 26.13 -9.78 11.06
N ASP A 5 27.28 -10.43 10.87
CA ASP A 5 27.63 -11.31 9.74
C ASP A 5 26.44 -12.21 9.33
N VAL A 6 25.79 -11.82 8.23
CA VAL A 6 24.78 -12.65 7.56
C VAL A 6 25.52 -13.79 6.88
N ASN A 7 25.48 -14.97 7.50
CA ASN A 7 25.93 -16.21 6.89
C ASN A 7 25.33 -16.33 5.47
N ALA A 8 26.19 -16.50 4.45
CA ALA A 8 25.82 -16.46 3.02
C ALA A 8 24.66 -17.39 2.63
N SER A 9 24.32 -18.37 3.47
CA SER A 9 23.18 -19.29 3.32
C SER A 9 21.79 -18.65 3.49
N TRP A 10 21.68 -17.43 4.02
CA TRP A 10 20.40 -16.76 4.29
C TRP A 10 20.05 -15.63 3.31
N CYS A 11 20.95 -15.30 2.37
CA CYS A 11 20.68 -14.29 1.35
C CYS A 11 19.97 -14.92 0.14
N TYR A 12 18.80 -14.37 -0.23
CA TYR A 12 18.02 -14.84 -1.38
C TYR A 12 18.86 -14.89 -2.66
N TYR A 13 19.61 -13.82 -2.96
CA TYR A 13 20.44 -13.74 -4.17
C TYR A 13 21.72 -14.58 -4.09
N CYS A 14 22.18 -14.97 -2.90
CA CYS A 14 23.27 -15.94 -2.77
C CYS A 14 22.81 -17.35 -3.19
N VAL A 15 21.56 -17.71 -2.91
CA VAL A 15 20.96 -19.00 -3.28
C VAL A 15 20.47 -18.99 -4.73
N PHE A 16 19.81 -17.91 -5.15
CA PHE A 16 19.20 -17.78 -6.47
C PHE A 16 19.89 -16.72 -7.33
N LYS A 17 21.17 -16.98 -7.63
CA LYS A 17 22.00 -16.07 -8.45
C LYS A 17 21.40 -15.75 -9.83
N CYS A 18 20.59 -16.65 -10.39
CA CYS A 18 19.94 -16.42 -11.70
C CYS A 18 18.85 -15.34 -11.69
N PHE A 19 18.38 -14.89 -10.51
CA PHE A 19 17.44 -13.77 -10.39
C PHE A 19 18.12 -12.43 -10.10
N ILE A 20 19.45 -12.40 -10.03
CA ILE A 20 20.21 -11.15 -10.01
C ILE A 20 19.91 -10.43 -11.32
N SER A 21 19.36 -9.23 -11.20
CA SER A 21 18.88 -8.43 -12.33
C SER A 21 19.30 -6.97 -12.13
N PRO A 22 19.68 -6.27 -13.22
CA PRO A 22 19.92 -4.83 -13.17
C PRO A 22 18.63 -4.04 -12.94
N VAL A 23 17.46 -4.67 -13.03
CA VAL A 23 16.16 -4.04 -12.76
C VAL A 23 15.43 -4.85 -11.70
N ILE A 24 15.04 -4.20 -10.60
CA ILE A 24 14.26 -4.80 -9.52
C ILE A 24 13.00 -3.97 -9.30
N VAL A 25 11.83 -4.62 -9.31
CA VAL A 25 10.55 -3.98 -8.98
C VAL A 25 9.95 -4.65 -7.76
N ILE A 26 9.74 -3.87 -6.71
CA ILE A 26 9.02 -4.29 -5.51
C ILE A 26 7.59 -3.77 -5.61
N ALA A 27 6.65 -4.68 -5.83
CA ALA A 27 5.23 -4.37 -5.89
C ALA A 27 4.53 -4.90 -4.64
N VAL A 28 3.81 -4.04 -3.94
CA VAL A 28 2.96 -4.42 -2.82
C VAL A 28 1.56 -3.90 -3.07
N ALA A 29 0.60 -4.82 -3.01
CA ALA A 29 -0.81 -4.49 -3.03
C ALA A 29 -1.38 -4.75 -1.64
N PHE A 30 -2.19 -3.80 -1.16
CA PHE A 30 -3.02 -3.85 0.05
C PHE A 30 -2.41 -3.44 1.40
N ARG A 31 -3.35 -2.98 2.25
CA ARG A 31 -3.24 -2.43 3.62
C ARG A 31 -2.11 -3.04 4.43
N PHE A 32 -1.48 -2.19 5.24
CA PHE A 32 -0.69 -2.44 6.43
C PHE A 32 -0.25 -3.91 6.71
N PRO A 33 1.05 -4.21 6.82
CA PRO A 33 2.21 -3.31 6.92
C PRO A 33 2.94 -3.05 5.58
N GLY A 34 2.25 -3.26 4.45
CA GLY A 34 2.87 -3.21 3.13
C GLY A 34 3.64 -1.91 2.80
N THR A 35 3.19 -0.77 3.31
CA THR A 35 3.81 0.54 3.11
C THR A 35 5.05 0.77 3.98
N ASP A 36 5.05 0.30 5.24
CA ASP A 36 6.21 0.32 6.13
C ASP A 36 7.37 -0.50 5.58
N LEU A 37 7.03 -1.73 5.14
CA LEU A 37 7.97 -2.64 4.53
C LEU A 37 8.60 -2.03 3.28
N ILE A 38 7.88 -1.23 2.48
CA ILE A 38 8.43 -0.61 1.28
C ILE A 38 9.40 0.51 1.62
N ALA A 39 9.00 1.51 2.42
CA ALA A 39 9.90 2.63 2.73
C ALA A 39 11.20 2.13 3.40
N TYR A 40 11.07 1.17 4.32
CA TYR A 40 12.22 0.57 5.00
C TYR A 40 13.05 -0.34 4.08
N SER A 41 12.41 -1.21 3.29
CA SER A 41 13.14 -2.11 2.37
C SER A 41 13.78 -1.33 1.23
N ALA A 42 13.18 -0.23 0.78
CA ALA A 42 13.74 0.64 -0.25
C ALA A 42 14.98 1.38 0.26
N SER A 43 14.88 2.00 1.44
CA SER A 43 16.03 2.63 2.10
C SER A 43 17.16 1.62 2.36
N SER A 44 16.80 0.40 2.77
CA SER A 44 17.76 -0.69 2.98
C SER A 44 18.33 -1.26 1.67
N ALA A 45 17.56 -1.29 0.59
CA ALA A 45 18.00 -1.74 -0.73
C ALA A 45 18.93 -0.73 -1.40
N CYS A 46 18.64 0.58 -1.29
CA CYS A 46 19.53 1.64 -1.78
C CYS A 46 20.87 1.68 -1.04
N THR A 47 20.91 1.18 0.21
CA THR A 47 22.14 1.07 1.01
C THR A 47 22.86 -0.28 0.88
N PHE A 48 22.30 -1.24 0.13
CA PHE A 48 22.87 -2.57 -0.01
C PHE A 48 24.01 -2.60 -1.04
N TYR A 49 25.17 -2.05 -0.67
CA TYR A 49 26.43 -2.43 -1.31
C TYR A 49 26.86 -3.79 -0.74
N ASN A 50 26.52 -4.88 -1.43
CA ASN A 50 27.09 -6.19 -1.13
C ASN A 50 28.25 -6.47 -2.12
N PRO A 51 29.52 -6.38 -1.67
CA PRO A 51 30.68 -6.61 -2.53
C PRO A 51 30.71 -8.03 -3.13
N ASP A 52 30.00 -8.99 -2.54
CA ASP A 52 29.92 -10.38 -3.03
C ASP A 52 28.85 -10.60 -4.12
N LEU A 53 27.93 -9.64 -4.32
CA LEU A 53 26.83 -9.76 -5.30
C LEU A 53 27.09 -8.99 -6.60
N GLU A 54 28.18 -8.23 -6.71
CA GLU A 54 28.50 -7.35 -7.86
C GLU A 54 27.31 -6.49 -8.35
N LEU A 55 26.36 -6.18 -7.46
CA LEU A 55 25.20 -5.34 -7.76
C LEU A 55 25.63 -3.87 -7.77
N GLN A 56 26.21 -3.42 -8.87
CA GLN A 56 26.38 -2.01 -9.20
C GLN A 56 25.22 -1.58 -10.11
N ASP A 57 24.67 -0.38 -9.88
CA ASP A 57 23.67 0.27 -10.74
C ASP A 57 22.35 -0.51 -10.94
N VAL A 58 21.65 -0.85 -9.85
CA VAL A 58 20.31 -1.43 -9.91
C VAL A 58 19.25 -0.35 -10.15
N ASP A 59 18.49 -0.48 -11.24
CA ASP A 59 17.28 0.29 -11.51
C ASP A 59 16.12 -0.22 -10.64
N LEU A 60 15.90 0.45 -9.52
CA LEU A 60 14.91 0.09 -8.52
C LEU A 60 13.58 0.82 -8.76
N GLY A 61 12.49 0.06 -8.76
CA GLY A 61 11.14 0.58 -8.85
C GLY A 61 10.21 0.03 -7.77
N PHE A 62 9.20 0.83 -7.40
CA PHE A 62 8.16 0.46 -6.44
C PHE A 62 6.78 0.66 -7.02
N ALA A 63 5.88 -0.27 -6.71
CA ALA A 63 4.47 -0.16 -7.01
C ALA A 63 3.63 -0.37 -5.75
N ILE A 64 2.75 0.57 -5.41
CA ILE A 64 1.92 0.51 -4.22
C ILE A 64 0.45 0.55 -4.62
N GLY A 65 -0.22 -0.57 -4.44
CA GLY A 65 -1.63 -0.77 -4.75
C GLY A 65 -2.51 -0.53 -3.53
N ASN A 66 -3.39 0.48 -3.58
CA ASN A 66 -4.34 0.77 -2.51
C ASN A 66 -3.67 0.83 -1.13
N GLY A 67 -2.61 1.62 -1.00
CA GLY A 67 -1.80 1.75 0.23
C GLY A 67 -2.42 2.67 1.29
N LEU A 68 -1.96 2.49 2.52
CA LEU A 68 -2.11 3.44 3.64
C LEU A 68 -0.71 3.96 3.99
N THR A 69 -0.38 5.15 3.51
CA THR A 69 0.94 5.79 3.56
C THR A 69 0.94 7.01 4.48
N ASP A 70 0.01 7.93 4.27
CA ASP A 70 -0.19 9.11 5.12
C ASP A 70 -1.62 9.06 5.66
N PRO A 71 -1.82 8.45 6.83
CA PRO A 71 -3.13 8.35 7.46
C PRO A 71 -3.78 9.73 7.69
N ALA A 72 -3.00 10.74 8.07
CA ALA A 72 -3.53 12.06 8.38
C ALA A 72 -4.21 12.70 7.17
N ILE A 73 -3.67 12.51 5.96
CA ILE A 73 -4.30 12.97 4.72
C ILE A 73 -5.37 11.98 4.21
N GLN A 74 -5.10 10.68 4.28
CA GLN A 74 -5.93 9.65 3.65
C GLN A 74 -7.26 9.39 4.35
N TYR A 75 -7.37 9.69 5.65
CA TYR A 75 -8.62 9.51 6.39
C TYR A 75 -9.66 10.63 6.16
N LYS A 76 -9.22 11.84 5.83
CA LYS A 76 -10.12 12.98 5.54
C LYS A 76 -11.12 12.70 4.41
N PRO A 77 -10.73 12.12 3.25
CA PRO A 77 -11.65 11.89 2.14
C PRO A 77 -12.61 10.70 2.28
N TYR A 78 -12.64 9.97 3.40
CA TYR A 78 -13.56 8.83 3.51
C TYR A 78 -15.02 9.25 3.40
N THR A 79 -15.40 10.36 4.02
CA THR A 79 -16.77 10.90 3.96
C THR A 79 -17.11 11.38 2.55
N ASP A 80 -16.21 12.15 1.93
CA ASP A 80 -16.34 12.60 0.53
C ASP A 80 -16.52 11.40 -0.41
N TYR A 81 -15.61 10.43 -0.34
CA TYR A 81 -15.65 9.23 -1.18
C TYR A 81 -16.94 8.43 -0.96
N ALA A 82 -17.32 8.21 0.30
CA ALA A 82 -18.53 7.45 0.63
C ALA A 82 -19.79 8.18 0.16
N SER A 83 -19.84 9.51 0.25
CA SER A 83 -20.95 10.32 -0.25
C SER A 83 -21.03 10.28 -1.77
N ASP A 84 -19.90 10.46 -2.48
CA ASP A 84 -19.81 10.42 -3.94
C ASP A 84 -20.26 9.07 -4.52
N HIS A 85 -20.09 7.99 -3.76
CA HIS A 85 -20.51 6.64 -4.14
C HIS A 85 -21.88 6.23 -3.58
N ASN A 86 -22.63 7.18 -2.99
CA ASN A 86 -23.95 6.94 -2.40
C ASN A 86 -23.96 5.84 -1.32
N LEU A 87 -22.87 5.72 -0.55
CA LEU A 87 -22.73 4.75 0.54
C LEU A 87 -23.25 5.26 1.88
N ILE A 88 -23.43 6.58 2.02
CA ILE A 88 -23.90 7.26 3.22
C ILE A 88 -24.94 8.32 2.88
N THR A 89 -25.79 8.67 3.84
CA THR A 89 -26.77 9.76 3.67
C THR A 89 -26.14 11.13 3.89
N LYS A 90 -26.84 12.20 3.51
CA LYS A 90 -26.42 13.58 3.80
C LYS A 90 -26.28 13.83 5.30
N THR A 91 -27.20 13.28 6.09
CA THR A 91 -27.16 13.39 7.56
C THR A 91 -25.91 12.72 8.12
N ASP A 92 -25.57 11.53 7.62
CA ASP A 92 -24.34 10.85 8.01
C ASP A 92 -23.13 11.72 7.68
N TYR A 93 -23.02 12.21 6.44
CA TYR A 93 -21.93 13.08 5.99
C TYR A 93 -21.73 14.30 6.91
N GLU A 94 -22.80 15.00 7.25
CA GLU A 94 -22.75 16.16 8.17
C GLU A 94 -22.27 15.76 9.56
N ASN A 95 -22.81 14.67 10.12
CA ASN A 95 -22.43 14.18 11.45
C ASN A 95 -20.96 13.77 11.51
N ILE A 96 -20.48 13.01 10.53
CA ILE A 96 -19.10 12.50 10.53
C ILE A 96 -18.10 13.65 10.40
N ASN A 97 -18.39 14.62 9.54
CA ASN A 97 -17.50 15.76 9.33
C ASN A 97 -17.37 16.66 10.57
N THR A 98 -18.30 16.60 11.53
CA THR A 98 -18.14 17.30 12.81
C THR A 98 -17.00 16.75 13.68
N MET A 99 -16.63 15.47 13.49
CA MET A 99 -15.60 14.79 14.29
C MET A 99 -14.18 14.95 13.70
N ILE A 100 -14.06 15.38 12.43
CA ILE A 100 -12.77 15.49 11.73
C ILE A 100 -11.77 16.41 12.46
N PRO A 101 -12.14 17.61 12.97
CA PRO A 101 -11.17 18.48 13.64
C PRO A 101 -10.57 17.89 14.92
N GLU A 102 -11.38 17.16 15.69
CA GLU A 102 -10.90 16.48 16.91
C GLU A 102 -9.96 15.33 16.55
N TYR A 103 -10.29 14.57 15.51
CA TYR A 103 -9.41 13.55 14.94
C TYR A 103 -8.05 14.11 14.48
N GLU A 104 -8.04 15.22 13.74
CA GLU A 104 -6.82 15.85 13.26
C GLU A 104 -5.91 16.25 14.43
N LYS A 105 -6.51 16.78 15.50
CA LYS A 105 -5.82 17.14 16.73
C LYS A 105 -5.24 15.90 17.43
N ASP A 106 -5.98 14.80 17.49
CA ASP A 106 -5.52 13.57 18.13
C ASP A 106 -4.37 12.90 17.39
N ILE A 107 -4.36 12.92 16.05
CA ILE A 107 -3.19 12.46 15.29
C ILE A 107 -1.96 13.29 15.65
N GLN A 108 -2.12 14.62 15.66
CA GLN A 108 -1.01 15.54 15.94
C GLN A 108 -0.47 15.40 17.36
N LEU A 109 -1.34 15.13 18.34
CA LEU A 109 -0.97 15.07 19.76
C LEU A 109 -0.50 13.70 20.22
N TYR A 110 -1.17 12.62 19.78
CA TYR A 110 -1.03 11.29 20.37
C TYR A 110 -0.49 10.24 19.41
N GLY A 111 -0.46 10.53 18.11
CA GLY A 111 0.24 9.72 17.13
C GLY A 111 -0.08 8.22 17.14
N ASN A 112 -1.28 7.76 17.55
CA ASN A 112 -1.88 6.50 17.07
C ASN A 112 -3.20 6.06 17.73
N TYR A 113 -3.25 5.82 19.04
CA TYR A 113 -4.12 4.72 19.50
C TYR A 113 -5.64 5.02 19.49
N TYR A 114 -6.06 6.21 19.92
CA TYR A 114 -7.49 6.54 20.05
C TYR A 114 -8.14 6.97 18.73
N SER A 115 -7.38 7.61 17.83
CA SER A 115 -7.86 8.09 16.54
C SER A 115 -8.17 6.94 15.56
N VAL A 116 -7.46 5.82 15.68
CA VAL A 116 -7.73 4.57 14.91
C VAL A 116 -9.09 3.99 15.29
N ILE A 117 -9.46 3.99 16.57
CA ILE A 117 -10.68 3.33 17.05
C ILE A 117 -11.92 3.99 16.43
N TYR A 118 -11.97 5.31 16.36
CA TYR A 118 -13.11 6.06 15.84
C TYR A 118 -13.26 5.97 14.32
N LEU A 119 -12.16 6.02 13.56
CA LEU A 119 -12.24 5.93 12.10
C LEU A 119 -12.32 4.50 11.59
N ASP A 120 -11.70 3.55 12.29
CA ASP A 120 -11.88 2.13 11.98
C ASP A 120 -13.30 1.69 12.34
N SER A 121 -13.96 2.25 13.38
CA SER A 121 -15.40 1.97 13.61
C SER A 121 -16.28 2.54 12.50
N PHE A 122 -16.02 3.76 12.04
CA PHE A 122 -16.78 4.38 10.95
C PHE A 122 -16.58 3.66 9.60
N ALA A 123 -15.34 3.39 9.21
CA ALA A 123 -15.03 2.61 8.02
C ALA A 123 -15.61 1.19 8.13
N LYS A 124 -15.57 0.56 9.30
CA LYS A 124 -16.23 -0.73 9.56
C LYS A 124 -17.74 -0.65 9.38
N ASP A 125 -18.41 0.39 9.85
CA ASP A 125 -19.87 0.51 9.73
C ASP A 125 -20.31 0.63 8.27
N ILE A 126 -19.61 1.43 7.45
CA ILE A 126 -19.87 1.48 6.00
C ILE A 126 -19.54 0.12 5.36
N MET A 127 -18.41 -0.49 5.71
CA MET A 127 -17.99 -1.78 5.16
C MET A 127 -18.94 -2.93 5.51
N LEU A 128 -19.54 -2.90 6.70
CA LEU A 128 -20.58 -3.83 7.14
C LEU A 128 -21.86 -3.63 6.30
N HIS A 129 -22.24 -2.40 6.02
CA HIS A 129 -23.41 -2.08 5.18
C HIS A 129 -23.26 -2.54 3.72
N ILE A 130 -22.07 -2.48 3.13
CA ILE A 130 -21.82 -2.89 1.73
C ILE A 130 -21.45 -4.37 1.56
N ASN A 131 -21.49 -5.16 2.62
CA ASN A 131 -21.17 -6.60 2.64
C ASN A 131 -19.78 -6.96 2.06
N ALA A 132 -18.83 -6.01 2.02
CA ALA A 132 -17.50 -6.22 1.45
C ALA A 132 -16.69 -7.30 2.19
N TYR A 133 -17.00 -7.51 3.47
CA TYR A 133 -16.33 -8.49 4.31
C TYR A 133 -16.63 -9.94 3.90
N THR A 134 -17.85 -10.28 3.47
CA THR A 134 -18.22 -11.69 3.24
C THR A 134 -17.52 -12.30 2.03
N CYS A 135 -17.26 -11.52 0.99
CA CYS A 135 -16.52 -11.99 -0.19
C CYS A 135 -15.05 -12.31 0.15
N TYR A 136 -14.39 -11.42 0.89
CA TYR A 136 -13.00 -11.62 1.31
C TYR A 136 -12.83 -12.84 2.23
N PHE A 137 -13.72 -13.01 3.20
CA PHE A 137 -13.66 -14.14 4.13
C PHE A 137 -13.84 -15.49 3.43
N ALA A 138 -14.70 -15.58 2.41
CA ALA A 138 -14.91 -16.82 1.66
C ALA A 138 -13.67 -17.25 0.85
N VAL A 139 -13.00 -16.31 0.17
CA VAL A 139 -11.76 -16.57 -0.58
C VAL A 139 -10.63 -16.94 0.38
N SER A 140 -10.48 -16.17 1.46
CA SER A 140 -9.49 -16.41 2.51
C SER A 140 -9.63 -17.81 3.13
N ALA A 141 -10.86 -18.24 3.46
CA ALA A 141 -11.10 -19.56 4.01
C ALA A 141 -10.76 -20.69 3.02
N THR A 142 -11.04 -20.49 1.74
CA THR A 142 -10.73 -21.45 0.67
C THR A 142 -9.22 -21.62 0.49
N ILE A 143 -8.47 -20.52 0.44
CA ILE A 143 -7.01 -20.54 0.34
C ILE A 143 -6.39 -21.19 1.58
N ALA A 144 -6.85 -20.82 2.78
CA ALA A 144 -6.37 -21.43 4.01
C ALA A 144 -6.62 -22.94 4.04
N LYS A 145 -7.77 -23.41 3.57
CA LYS A 145 -8.06 -24.84 3.47
C LYS A 145 -7.09 -25.55 2.52
N PHE A 146 -6.84 -24.98 1.34
CA PHE A 146 -5.91 -25.54 0.35
C PHE A 146 -4.47 -25.62 0.90
N LEU A 147 -3.95 -24.53 1.45
CA LEU A 147 -2.61 -24.48 2.06
C LEU A 147 -2.44 -25.44 3.24
N ASN A 148 -3.54 -25.92 3.82
CA ASN A 148 -3.52 -26.85 4.94
C ASN A 148 -3.63 -28.34 4.57
N LEU A 149 -3.80 -28.68 3.29
CA LEU A 149 -3.77 -30.07 2.84
C LEU A 149 -2.39 -30.69 3.09
N PRO A 150 -2.32 -31.95 3.59
CA PRO A 150 -1.03 -32.62 3.84
C PRO A 150 -0.11 -32.64 2.61
N SER A 151 -0.67 -32.97 1.44
CA SER A 151 0.08 -33.00 0.18
C SER A 151 0.63 -31.64 -0.25
N VAL A 152 -0.10 -30.56 0.05
CA VAL A 152 0.35 -29.20 -0.25
C VAL A 152 1.47 -28.78 0.70
N LYS A 153 1.35 -29.11 2.00
CA LYS A 153 2.41 -28.86 2.98
C LYS A 153 3.69 -29.61 2.65
N GLU A 154 3.56 -30.88 2.28
CA GLU A 154 4.68 -31.72 1.84
C GLU A 154 5.35 -31.13 0.59
N ALA A 155 4.57 -30.75 -0.42
CA ALA A 155 5.09 -30.14 -1.64
C ALA A 155 5.78 -28.77 -1.40
N LEU A 156 5.30 -27.98 -0.44
CA LEU A 156 5.91 -26.71 -0.03
C LEU A 156 7.07 -26.88 0.96
N GLY A 157 7.31 -28.10 1.47
CA GLY A 157 8.34 -28.36 2.47
C GLY A 157 8.08 -27.70 3.83
N VAL A 158 6.82 -27.49 4.21
CA VAL A 158 6.44 -26.83 5.47
C VAL A 158 5.75 -27.78 6.44
N HIS A 159 5.97 -27.59 7.74
CA HIS A 159 5.38 -28.43 8.79
C HIS A 159 4.23 -27.74 9.54
N THR A 160 4.03 -26.44 9.35
CA THR A 160 3.00 -25.64 10.01
C THR A 160 1.81 -25.35 9.09
N GLY A 161 0.66 -25.02 9.68
CA GLY A 161 -0.51 -24.61 8.92
C GLY A 161 -0.43 -23.17 8.39
N GLY A 162 -1.02 -22.94 7.22
CA GLY A 162 -1.18 -21.60 6.66
C GLY A 162 -2.45 -20.92 7.17
N VAL A 163 -2.34 -19.67 7.60
CA VAL A 163 -3.49 -18.77 7.82
C VAL A 163 -3.32 -17.54 6.93
N SER A 164 -4.42 -16.96 6.47
CA SER A 164 -4.38 -15.77 5.61
C SER A 164 -3.94 -14.50 6.35
N CYS A 165 -4.32 -14.34 7.62
CA CYS A 165 -3.95 -13.21 8.45
C CYS A 165 -3.66 -13.67 9.89
N SER A 166 -2.51 -13.27 10.43
CA SER A 166 -2.13 -13.57 11.82
C SER A 166 -2.66 -12.49 12.78
N LYS A 167 -3.50 -12.87 13.73
CA LYS A 167 -3.98 -11.97 14.79
C LYS A 167 -2.84 -11.48 15.67
N THR A 168 -1.85 -12.35 15.93
CA THR A 168 -0.67 -12.00 16.73
C THR A 168 0.14 -10.89 16.08
N VAL A 169 0.42 -11.01 14.77
CA VAL A 169 1.14 -9.97 14.02
C VAL A 169 0.30 -8.70 13.95
N TYR A 170 -1.00 -8.82 13.65
CA TYR A 170 -1.90 -7.66 13.64
C TYR A 170 -1.87 -6.89 14.97
N SER A 171 -1.95 -7.60 16.10
CA SER A 171 -1.88 -6.98 17.43
C SER A 171 -0.51 -6.36 17.72
N ALA A 172 0.59 -6.99 17.30
CA ALA A 172 1.94 -6.47 17.50
C ALA A 172 2.21 -5.19 16.70
N MET A 173 1.48 -4.96 15.60
CA MET A 173 1.70 -3.81 14.70
C MET A 173 0.65 -2.71 14.84
N GLN A 174 -0.19 -2.73 15.88
CA GLN A 174 -1.23 -1.69 16.06
C GLN A 174 -0.67 -0.29 16.24
N GLU A 175 0.49 -0.15 16.87
CA GLU A 175 1.15 1.14 17.08
C GLU A 175 1.76 1.73 15.80
N ASP A 176 1.84 0.94 14.72
CA ASP A 176 2.40 1.42 13.46
C ASP A 176 1.30 2.00 12.54
N TRP A 177 0.03 1.82 12.89
CA TRP A 177 -1.13 2.10 12.03
C TRP A 177 -1.23 3.54 11.50
N MET A 178 -1.02 4.52 12.38
CA MET A 178 -1.11 5.96 12.11
C MET A 178 0.25 6.59 11.85
N LYS A 179 1.32 5.79 11.71
CA LYS A 179 2.61 6.36 11.36
C LYS A 179 2.53 7.01 9.99
N ASP A 180 3.13 8.18 9.88
CA ASP A 180 3.33 8.84 8.60
C ASP A 180 4.54 8.22 7.89
N LEU A 181 4.26 7.55 6.77
CA LEU A 181 5.25 6.85 5.97
C LEU A 181 5.56 7.60 4.67
N GLU A 182 4.84 8.70 4.38
CA GLU A 182 5.13 9.56 3.24
C GLU A 182 6.53 10.15 3.34
N VAL A 183 7.01 10.41 4.57
CA VAL A 183 8.32 10.99 4.85
C VAL A 183 9.51 10.23 4.24
N GLY A 184 9.35 8.95 3.91
CA GLY A 184 10.37 8.15 3.24
C GLY A 184 10.43 8.33 1.72
N PHE A 185 9.36 8.81 1.08
CA PHE A 185 9.25 8.91 -0.38
C PHE A 185 10.09 10.01 -1.00
N PRO A 186 10.20 11.23 -0.42
CA PRO A 186 11.02 12.29 -1.01
C PRO A 186 12.44 11.83 -1.30
N ALA A 187 13.13 11.20 -0.34
CA ALA A 187 14.48 10.70 -0.53
C ALA A 187 14.59 9.68 -1.67
N LEU A 188 13.64 8.73 -1.75
CA LEU A 188 13.60 7.75 -2.84
C LEU A 188 13.45 8.42 -4.21
N LEU A 189 12.58 9.44 -4.31
CA LEU A 189 12.35 10.16 -5.56
C LEU A 189 13.55 11.01 -5.98
N GLU A 190 14.28 11.60 -5.01
CA GLU A 190 15.54 12.31 -5.28
C GLU A 190 16.66 11.34 -5.73
N ASP A 191 16.68 10.12 -5.20
CA ASP A 191 17.56 9.02 -5.65
C ASP A 191 17.09 8.36 -6.96
N GLU A 192 16.17 9.01 -7.68
CA GLU A 192 15.65 8.61 -8.99
C GLU A 192 14.88 7.28 -9.03
N VAL A 193 14.51 6.75 -7.86
CA VAL A 193 13.71 5.53 -7.74
C VAL A 193 12.34 5.73 -8.38
N LYS A 194 11.92 4.78 -9.22
CA LYS A 194 10.64 4.85 -9.94
C LYS A 194 9.50 4.41 -9.03
N VAL A 195 8.65 5.34 -8.60
CA VAL A 195 7.48 5.02 -7.77
C VAL A 195 6.20 5.08 -8.59
N MET A 196 5.34 4.06 -8.43
CA MET A 196 3.99 3.98 -8.99
C MET A 196 2.98 3.75 -7.87
N ILE A 197 2.15 4.75 -7.59
CA ILE A 197 1.00 4.57 -6.70
C ILE A 197 -0.21 4.28 -7.56
N TYR A 198 -0.91 3.18 -7.29
CA TYR A 198 -2.13 2.82 -7.99
C TYR A 198 -3.27 2.51 -7.02
N ALA A 199 -4.47 2.95 -7.34
CA ALA A 199 -5.64 2.71 -6.50
C ALA A 199 -6.86 2.37 -7.35
N GLY A 200 -7.54 1.27 -6.98
CA GLY A 200 -8.82 0.90 -7.57
C GLY A 200 -9.92 1.88 -7.18
N GLU A 201 -10.73 2.28 -8.17
CA GLU A 201 -11.81 3.26 -8.03
C GLU A 201 -12.82 2.90 -6.93
N TYR A 202 -13.16 1.61 -6.77
CA TYR A 202 -14.18 1.14 -5.85
C TYR A 202 -13.64 0.61 -4.51
N ASN A 203 -12.36 0.85 -4.20
CA ASN A 203 -11.80 0.47 -2.90
C ASN A 203 -12.18 1.53 -1.85
N LEU A 204 -13.01 1.18 -0.87
CA LEU A 204 -13.38 2.11 0.20
C LEU A 204 -12.23 2.34 1.21
N ILE A 205 -11.58 1.26 1.65
CA ILE A 205 -10.63 1.27 2.78
C ILE A 205 -9.37 2.07 2.45
N CYS A 206 -8.82 1.90 1.26
CA CYS A 206 -7.64 2.62 0.81
C CYS A 206 -7.99 3.25 -0.53
N ASN A 207 -8.96 4.17 -0.47
CA ASN A 207 -9.58 4.75 -1.64
C ASN A 207 -8.61 5.60 -2.47
N TRP A 208 -8.99 5.76 -3.74
CA TRP A 208 -8.19 6.49 -4.71
C TRP A 208 -8.10 7.99 -4.36
N LEU A 209 -9.12 8.56 -3.72
CA LEU A 209 -9.15 9.97 -3.35
C LEU A 209 -8.11 10.27 -2.25
N GLY A 210 -8.01 9.44 -1.22
CA GLY A 210 -6.96 9.49 -0.21
C GLY A 210 -5.58 9.32 -0.82
N ASN A 211 -5.41 8.28 -1.65
CA ASN A 211 -4.13 8.05 -2.34
C ASN A 211 -3.72 9.23 -3.22
N SER A 212 -4.68 9.85 -3.92
CA SER A 212 -4.43 11.05 -4.73
C SER A 212 -4.02 12.23 -3.87
N ARG A 213 -4.74 12.51 -2.78
CA ARG A 213 -4.49 13.68 -1.92
C ARG A 213 -3.09 13.66 -1.29
N TRP A 214 -2.64 12.52 -0.76
CA TRP A 214 -1.31 12.50 -0.12
C TRP A 214 -0.18 12.65 -1.14
N VAL A 215 -0.29 12.04 -2.33
CA VAL A 215 0.71 12.20 -3.39
C VAL A 215 0.80 13.66 -3.88
N HIS A 216 -0.34 14.35 -4.00
CA HIS A 216 -0.34 15.77 -4.38
C HIS A 216 0.22 16.67 -3.27
N ALA A 217 0.03 16.31 -2.00
CA ALA A 217 0.52 17.07 -0.86
C ALA A 217 2.02 16.86 -0.58
N MET A 218 2.54 15.67 -0.89
CA MET A 218 3.93 15.26 -0.67
C MET A 218 4.92 16.27 -1.22
N LYS A 219 5.89 16.65 -0.39
CA LYS A 219 6.89 17.67 -0.73
C LYS A 219 8.15 17.01 -1.24
N TRP A 220 8.48 17.28 -2.50
CA TRP A 220 9.70 16.81 -3.16
C TRP A 220 10.05 17.73 -4.34
N SER A 221 11.26 17.61 -4.88
CA SER A 221 11.77 18.53 -5.92
C SER A 221 10.87 18.58 -7.17
N GLY A 222 10.25 17.46 -7.53
CA GLY A 222 9.38 17.33 -8.70
C GLY A 222 7.89 17.62 -8.47
N GLN A 223 7.45 17.98 -7.25
CA GLN A 223 6.02 18.16 -6.93
C GLN A 223 5.30 19.12 -7.89
N LYS A 224 5.92 20.26 -8.22
CA LYS A 224 5.33 21.25 -9.15
C LYS A 224 5.22 20.73 -10.57
N ASN A 225 6.17 19.91 -11.02
CA ASN A 225 6.11 19.28 -12.33
C ASN A 225 5.00 18.22 -12.37
N PHE A 226 4.91 17.42 -11.31
CA PHE A 226 3.84 16.44 -11.13
C PHE A 226 2.46 17.10 -11.16
N ALA A 227 2.25 18.16 -10.37
CA ALA A 227 0.96 18.87 -10.31
C ALA A 227 0.55 19.55 -11.64
N ARG A 228 1.51 19.84 -12.52
CA ARG A 228 1.25 20.39 -13.86
C ARG A 228 1.06 19.32 -14.93
N ALA A 229 1.44 18.08 -14.68
CA ALA A 229 1.33 17.02 -15.65
C ALA A 229 -0.16 16.73 -15.94
N PRO A 230 -0.56 16.59 -17.22
CA PRO A 230 -1.94 16.29 -17.54
C PRO A 230 -2.29 14.86 -17.12
N THR A 231 -3.47 14.69 -16.54
CA THR A 231 -4.07 13.37 -16.34
C THR A 231 -4.42 12.76 -17.70
N VAL A 232 -3.83 11.61 -18.00
CA VAL A 232 -4.09 10.88 -19.24
C VAL A 232 -4.90 9.61 -18.96
N PRO A 233 -5.99 9.34 -19.70
CA PRO A 233 -6.69 8.07 -19.59
C PRO A 233 -5.76 6.91 -19.94
N PHE A 234 -5.80 5.86 -19.13
CA PHE A 234 -5.13 4.59 -19.42
C PHE A 234 -6.18 3.56 -19.88
N SER A 235 -6.05 3.08 -21.11
CA SER A 235 -6.92 2.04 -21.68
C SER A 235 -6.14 0.75 -21.88
N VAL A 236 -6.66 -0.35 -21.35
CA VAL A 236 -6.17 -1.70 -21.64
C VAL A 236 -7.01 -2.29 -22.77
N ALA A 237 -6.35 -2.80 -23.82
CA ALA A 237 -7.03 -3.57 -24.84
C ALA A 237 -7.43 -4.92 -24.22
N VAL A 238 -8.74 -5.16 -24.09
CA VAL A 238 -9.26 -6.45 -23.64
C VAL A 238 -9.79 -7.18 -24.87
N GLU A 239 -9.05 -8.19 -25.34
CA GLU A 239 -9.60 -9.15 -26.30
C GLU A 239 -10.65 -10.00 -25.58
N ASP A 240 -11.92 -9.64 -25.80
CA ASP A 240 -13.11 -10.45 -25.56
C ASP A 240 -13.58 -10.68 -24.10
N ARG A 241 -14.74 -10.09 -23.74
CA ARG A 241 -15.97 -10.80 -23.30
C ARG A 241 -16.99 -9.90 -22.60
N LYS A 242 -18.13 -9.65 -23.27
CA LYS A 242 -19.53 -9.51 -22.79
C LYS A 242 -19.93 -8.74 -21.52
N HIS A 243 -19.02 -8.20 -20.71
CA HIS A 243 -19.34 -7.40 -19.52
C HIS A 243 -18.48 -6.15 -19.52
N ASN A 244 -19.06 -5.07 -20.04
CA ASN A 244 -18.40 -3.79 -20.23
C ASN A 244 -18.35 -3.00 -18.90
N HIS A 245 -17.77 -3.59 -17.85
CA HIS A 245 -17.47 -2.86 -16.62
C HIS A 245 -16.19 -2.06 -16.86
N LYS A 246 -16.32 -0.75 -17.03
CA LYS A 246 -15.19 0.17 -17.01
C LYS A 246 -14.74 0.29 -15.54
N THR A 247 -13.68 -0.42 -15.17
CA THR A 247 -13.00 -0.21 -13.89
C THR A 247 -11.82 0.71 -14.11
N SER A 248 -11.77 1.84 -13.41
CA SER A 248 -10.64 2.75 -13.48
C SER A 248 -9.57 2.36 -12.45
N ILE A 249 -8.32 2.30 -12.90
CA ILE A 249 -7.14 2.24 -12.03
C ILE A 249 -6.43 3.58 -12.20
N TYR A 250 -6.31 4.33 -11.11
CA TYR A 250 -5.60 5.61 -11.12
C TYR A 250 -4.12 5.34 -10.95
N PHE A 251 -3.29 5.78 -11.89
CA PHE A 251 -1.83 5.81 -11.74
C PHE A 251 -1.42 7.21 -11.31
N ILE A 252 -0.92 7.32 -10.08
CA ILE A 252 -0.76 8.61 -9.40
C ILE A 252 0.71 9.06 -9.39
N LEU A 253 1.67 8.21 -9.77
CA LEU A 253 3.06 8.64 -10.00
C LEU A 253 3.65 7.94 -11.23
N ARG A 254 4.22 8.73 -12.14
CA ARG A 254 5.15 8.28 -13.18
C ARG A 254 6.19 9.36 -13.41
N LYS A 255 7.45 9.12 -13.03
CA LYS A 255 8.57 9.94 -13.52
C LYS A 255 8.70 9.67 -15.02
N ARG A 256 8.57 10.70 -15.84
CA ARG A 256 9.06 10.69 -17.22
C ARG A 256 10.10 11.80 -17.29
N HIS A 257 11.38 11.42 -17.33
CA HIS A 257 12.42 12.33 -17.79
C HIS A 257 12.03 12.73 -19.22
N GLN A 258 11.72 14.02 -19.44
CA GLN A 258 11.75 14.58 -20.78
C GLN A 258 13.15 15.16 -20.93
N ASP A 259 14.04 14.40 -21.54
CA ASP A 259 15.27 14.96 -22.07
C ASP A 259 14.87 15.92 -23.20
N GLN A 260 15.39 17.16 -23.11
CA GLN A 260 15.40 18.14 -24.18
C GLN A 260 16.50 17.80 -25.19
#